data_AF-A0A944X4F3-F1
#
_entry.id   AF-A0A944X4F3-F1
#
_cell.length_a   1.000
_cell.length_b   1.000
_cell.length_c   1.000
_cell.angle_alpha   90.00
_cell.angle_beta   90.00
_cell.angle_gamma   90.00
#
_symmetry.space_group_name_H-M   'P 1'
#
loop_
_entity.id
_entity.type
_entity.pdbx_description
1 polymer ?
#
loop_
_entity_poly.entity_id
_entity_poly.type
_entity_poly.pdbx_seq_one_letter_code
_entity_poly.pdbx_strand_id
1 'polypeptide(L)'
;MKENLWTRMFPPERMNESYPWQLWAIGWIAFFKLFLWLVIESSICNQIFGYKNLLCSIPFFVFGIGVWNMRKWAAWGVTILSIIDLIFFIIYPLSVTSMIFKGPGILSYLSWFAVMLSGPGGSFFIIISLPVMLKYSKKQDI
;
A
#
# COMPACT_ATOMS: atom_id res chain seq x y z
N MET A 1 -18.38 20.18 18.77
CA MET A 1 -18.59 18.82 18.23
C MET A 1 -17.42 17.97 18.68
N LYS A 2 -17.62 16.93 19.52
CA LYS A 2 -16.51 16.01 19.86
C LYS A 2 -16.12 15.29 18.59
N GLU A 3 -14.84 15.39 18.20
CA GLU A 3 -14.31 14.59 17.11
C GLU A 3 -14.45 13.10 17.48
N ASN A 4 -15.12 12.34 16.62
CA ASN A 4 -15.25 10.91 16.79
C ASN A 4 -14.00 10.23 16.23
N LEU A 5 -13.59 9.08 16.76
CA LEU A 5 -12.41 8.34 16.27
C LEU A 5 -12.47 8.13 14.74
N TRP A 6 -13.68 7.90 14.22
CA TRP A 6 -13.96 7.80 12.81
C TRP A 6 -13.53 9.03 12.02
N THR A 7 -13.81 10.26 12.47
CA THR A 7 -13.41 11.47 11.72
C THR A 7 -11.91 11.72 11.74
N ARG A 8 -11.18 11.14 12.70
CA ARG A 8 -9.71 11.22 12.78
C ARG A 8 -8.98 10.20 11.90
N MET A 9 -9.53 9.01 11.69
CA MET A 9 -8.99 8.02 10.73
C MET A 9 -9.50 8.28 9.30
N PHE A 10 -10.75 8.72 9.28
CA PHE A 10 -11.71 9.07 8.25
C PHE A 10 -11.82 10.51 7.69
N PRO A 11 -10.85 11.46 7.75
CA PRO A 11 -11.18 12.87 7.59
C PRO A 11 -11.95 13.13 6.27
N PRO A 12 -13.14 13.76 6.33
CA PRO A 12 -14.00 13.99 5.16
C PRO A 12 -13.38 14.99 4.18
N GLU A 13 -12.42 15.79 4.65
CA GLU A 13 -11.58 16.69 3.86
C GLU A 13 -10.89 15.98 2.68
N ARG A 14 -10.71 14.66 2.74
CA ARG A 14 -10.14 13.84 1.66
C ARG A 14 -11.03 13.71 0.43
N MET A 15 -12.33 13.94 0.58
CA MET A 15 -13.28 13.95 -0.53
C MET A 15 -13.42 15.35 -1.14
N ASN A 16 -12.73 16.36 -0.58
CA ASN A 16 -12.70 17.70 -1.13
C ASN A 16 -11.74 17.77 -2.32
N GLU A 17 -12.09 18.53 -3.35
CA GLU A 17 -11.28 18.71 -4.57
C GLU A 17 -9.91 19.33 -4.28
N SER A 18 -9.78 20.09 -3.19
CA SER A 18 -8.52 20.67 -2.75
C SER A 18 -7.54 19.67 -2.15
N TYR A 19 -7.98 18.45 -1.84
CA TYR A 19 -7.11 17.43 -1.25
C TYR A 19 -6.14 16.89 -2.31
N PRO A 20 -4.84 16.72 -2.00
CA PRO A 20 -3.88 16.19 -2.95
C PRO A 20 -4.23 14.74 -3.32
N TRP A 21 -4.74 14.55 -4.53
CA TRP A 21 -5.17 13.24 -5.04
C TRP A 21 -4.05 12.19 -4.99
N GLN A 22 -2.79 12.60 -5.04
CA GLN A 22 -1.64 11.70 -4.92
C GLN A 22 -1.61 11.02 -3.54
N LEU A 23 -1.80 11.77 -2.45
CA LEU A 23 -1.85 11.19 -1.10
C LEU A 23 -3.05 10.26 -0.93
N TRP A 24 -4.16 10.64 -1.57
CA TRP A 24 -5.36 9.82 -1.60
C TRP A 24 -5.08 8.47 -2.27
N ALA A 25 -4.49 8.49 -3.47
CA ALA A 25 -4.12 7.29 -4.23
C ALA A 25 -3.10 6.42 -3.50
N ILE A 26 -2.05 7.01 -2.89
CA ILE A 26 -1.02 6.27 -2.15
C ILE A 26 -1.60 5.56 -0.93
N GLY A 27 -2.48 6.23 -0.18
CA GLY A 27 -3.16 5.61 0.95
C GLY A 27 -4.04 4.43 0.51
N TRP A 28 -4.69 4.53 -0.66
CA TRP A 28 -5.41 3.40 -1.25
C TRP A 28 -4.49 2.26 -1.68
N ILE A 29 -3.34 2.54 -2.30
CA ILE A 29 -2.36 1.49 -2.67
C ILE A 29 -1.90 0.75 -1.41
N ALA A 30 -1.55 1.49 -0.34
CA ALA A 30 -1.14 0.91 0.94
C ALA A 30 -2.29 0.12 1.62
N PHE A 31 -3.53 0.57 1.47
CA PHE A 31 -4.71 -0.13 1.97
C PHE A 31 -4.97 -1.43 1.18
N PHE A 32 -4.95 -1.38 -0.15
CA PHE A 32 -5.22 -2.55 -1.00
C PHE A 32 -4.12 -3.61 -0.90
N LYS A 33 -2.89 -3.21 -0.56
CA LYS A 33 -1.80 -4.14 -0.22
C LYS A 33 -2.22 -5.20 0.82
N LEU A 34 -3.08 -4.83 1.78
CA LEU A 34 -3.63 -5.75 2.79
C LEU A 34 -4.64 -6.75 2.23
N PHE A 35 -5.55 -6.31 1.36
CA PHE A 35 -6.70 -7.11 0.94
C PHE A 35 -6.39 -8.06 -0.22
N LEU A 36 -5.52 -7.64 -1.15
CA LEU A 36 -5.25 -8.41 -2.36
C LEU A 36 -4.43 -9.68 -2.10
N TRP A 37 -3.74 -9.77 -0.96
CA TRP A 37 -3.09 -11.02 -0.53
C TRP A 37 -4.10 -12.13 -0.24
N LEU A 38 -5.27 -11.82 0.34
CA LEU A 38 -6.29 -12.83 0.69
C LEU A 38 -6.85 -13.57 -0.54
N VAL A 39 -6.71 -12.96 -1.72
CA VAL A 39 -7.19 -13.51 -2.99
C VAL A 39 -6.14 -14.40 -3.65
N ILE A 40 -4.85 -14.21 -3.33
CA ILE A 40 -3.75 -14.98 -3.93
C ILE A 40 -3.60 -16.30 -3.20
N GLU A 41 -4.10 -17.36 -3.83
CA GLU A 41 -3.94 -18.72 -3.34
C GLU A 41 -2.46 -19.11 -3.31
N SER A 42 -1.90 -19.27 -2.11
CA SER A 42 -0.46 -19.49 -1.88
C SER A 42 -0.03 -20.94 -2.17
N SER A 43 -0.72 -21.67 -3.02
CA SER A 43 -0.45 -23.09 -3.27
C SER A 43 0.93 -23.36 -3.88
N ILE A 44 1.57 -22.33 -4.44
CA ILE A 44 2.87 -22.43 -5.14
C ILE A 44 4.04 -21.80 -4.33
N CYS A 45 3.76 -20.97 -3.31
CA CYS A 45 4.81 -20.22 -2.60
C CYS A 45 4.82 -20.52 -1.10
N ASN A 46 5.98 -21.00 -0.63
CA ASN A 46 6.35 -21.29 0.76
C ASN A 46 5.63 -20.42 1.81
N GLN A 47 5.31 -21.03 2.96
CA GLN A 47 4.74 -20.39 4.15
C GLN A 47 5.38 -19.02 4.49
N ILE A 48 6.66 -18.84 4.16
CA ILE A 48 7.45 -17.60 4.26
C ILE A 48 6.76 -16.41 3.54
N PHE A 49 6.22 -16.61 2.34
CA PHE A 49 5.53 -15.55 1.60
C PHE A 49 4.24 -15.12 2.30
N GLY A 50 3.52 -16.08 2.90
CA GLY A 50 2.33 -15.80 3.68
C GLY A 50 2.61 -15.09 5.00
N TYR A 51 3.66 -15.48 5.72
CA TYR A 51 4.10 -14.76 6.92
C TYR A 51 4.55 -13.34 6.60
N LYS A 52 5.34 -13.16 5.54
CA LYS A 52 5.76 -11.84 5.06
C LYS A 52 4.55 -10.96 4.75
N ASN A 53 3.57 -11.46 4.01
CA ASN A 53 2.39 -10.67 3.69
C ASN A 53 1.55 -10.33 4.93
N LEU A 54 1.34 -11.25 5.87
CA LEU A 54 0.63 -10.93 7.12
C LEU A 54 1.36 -9.85 7.93
N LEU A 55 2.68 -10.00 8.11
CA LEU A 55 3.48 -9.08 8.92
C LEU A 55 3.67 -7.72 8.27
N CYS A 56 3.77 -7.63 6.94
CA CYS A 56 3.96 -6.35 6.25
C CYS A 56 2.63 -5.64 5.95
N SER A 57 1.54 -6.37 5.73
CA SER A 57 0.26 -5.78 5.34
C SER A 57 -0.39 -4.93 6.43
N ILE A 58 -0.28 -5.36 7.69
CA ILE A 58 -0.83 -4.60 8.82
C ILE A 58 -0.11 -3.24 8.99
N PRO A 59 1.24 -3.18 9.01
CA PRO A 59 1.97 -1.92 8.96
C PRO A 59 1.62 -1.05 7.75
N PHE A 60 1.50 -1.64 6.55
CA PHE A 60 1.07 -0.89 5.36
C PHE A 60 -0.29 -0.22 5.56
N PHE A 61 -1.25 -0.92 6.15
CA PHE A 61 -2.56 -0.37 6.47
C PHE A 61 -2.48 0.79 7.47
N VAL A 62 -1.75 0.63 8.58
CA VAL A 62 -1.59 1.66 9.60
C VAL A 62 -0.92 2.92 9.04
N PHE A 63 0.16 2.74 8.28
CA PHE A 63 0.84 3.85 7.65
C PHE A 63 0.04 4.45 6.48
N GLY A 64 -0.77 3.68 5.76
CA GLY A 64 -1.70 4.20 4.76
C GLY A 64 -2.70 5.19 5.36
N ILE A 65 -3.28 4.86 6.52
CA ILE A 65 -4.12 5.79 7.29
C ILE A 65 -3.31 7.03 7.72
N GLY A 66 -2.08 6.84 8.18
CA GLY A 66 -1.18 7.93 8.54
C GLY A 66 -0.83 8.85 7.37
N VAL A 67 -0.68 8.32 6.16
CA VAL A 67 -0.44 9.10 4.91
C VAL A 67 -1.67 9.92 4.56
N TRP A 68 -2.87 9.37 4.70
CA TRP A 68 -4.11 10.12 4.54
C TRP A 68 -4.24 11.26 5.56
N ASN A 69 -3.71 11.07 6.76
CA ASN A 69 -3.60 12.08 7.79
C ASN A 69 -2.35 12.97 7.65
N MET A 70 -1.67 12.94 6.50
CA MET A 70 -0.49 13.74 6.15
C MET A 70 0.65 13.72 7.19
N ARG A 71 0.82 12.61 7.93
CA ARG A 71 1.85 12.49 8.98
C ARG A 71 3.23 12.16 8.39
N LYS A 72 4.29 12.86 8.82
CA LYS A 72 5.67 12.66 8.33
C LYS A 72 6.17 11.24 8.60
N TRP A 73 5.91 10.76 9.82
CA TRP A 73 6.28 9.43 10.28
C TRP A 73 5.63 8.33 9.42
N ALA A 74 4.39 8.54 8.97
CA ALA A 74 3.70 7.60 8.11
C ALA A 74 4.27 7.58 6.69
N ALA A 75 4.67 8.74 6.17
CA ALA A 75 5.32 8.83 4.86
C ALA A 75 6.64 8.04 4.84
N TRP A 76 7.48 8.21 5.87
CA TRP A 76 8.71 7.44 6.02
C TRP A 76 8.42 5.95 6.25
N GLY A 77 7.46 5.63 7.11
CA GLY A 77 7.08 4.24 7.43
C GLY A 77 6.65 3.45 6.19
N VAL A 78 5.71 3.98 5.41
CA VAL A 78 5.21 3.35 4.17
C VAL A 78 6.31 3.21 3.11
N THR A 79 7.27 4.13 3.08
CA THR A 79 8.40 4.08 2.16
C THR A 79 9.41 3.01 2.55
N ILE A 80 9.81 2.95 3.82
CA ILE A 80 10.75 1.93 4.34
C ILE A 80 10.16 0.53 4.12
N LEU A 81 8.88 0.35 4.43
CA LEU A 81 8.17 -0.90 4.15
C LEU A 81 8.14 -1.24 2.66
N SER A 82 7.96 -0.26 1.79
CA SER A 82 8.00 -0.47 0.33
C SER A 82 9.39 -0.86 -0.17
N ILE A 83 10.45 -0.32 0.42
CA ILE A 83 11.84 -0.70 0.10
C ILE A 83 12.10 -2.15 0.53
N ILE A 84 11.72 -2.51 1.77
CA ILE A 84 11.85 -3.89 2.28
C ILE A 84 11.06 -4.87 1.40
N ASP A 85 9.86 -4.47 0.99
CA ASP A 85 9.00 -5.26 0.11
C ASP A 85 9.63 -5.48 -1.28
N LEU A 86 10.24 -4.45 -1.87
CA LEU A 86 11.00 -4.58 -3.12
C LEU A 86 12.23 -5.48 -2.97
N ILE A 87 13.00 -5.33 -1.89
CA ILE A 87 14.15 -6.20 -1.59
C ILE A 87 13.69 -7.66 -1.52
N PHE A 88 12.55 -7.92 -0.87
CA PHE A 88 11.98 -9.26 -0.83
C PHE A 88 11.70 -9.82 -2.23
N PHE A 89 11.11 -9.03 -3.15
CA PHE A 89 10.84 -9.49 -4.51
C PHE A 89 12.11 -9.71 -5.34
N ILE A 90 13.19 -8.97 -5.05
CA ILE A 90 14.51 -9.18 -5.68
C ILE A 90 15.11 -10.51 -5.21
N ILE A 91 15.03 -10.83 -3.92
CA ILE A 91 15.56 -12.08 -3.35
C ILE A 91 14.71 -13.29 -3.77
N TYR A 92 13.38 -13.13 -3.85
CA TYR A 92 12.44 -14.20 -4.18
C TYR A 92 11.61 -13.86 -5.43
N PRO A 93 12.21 -13.88 -6.64
CA PRO A 93 11.52 -13.51 -7.88
C PRO A 93 10.34 -14.45 -8.21
N LEU A 94 10.39 -15.70 -7.74
CA LEU A 94 9.29 -16.67 -7.81
C LEU A 94 8.02 -16.21 -7.06
N SER A 95 8.13 -15.21 -6.18
CA SER A 95 6.99 -14.61 -5.49
C SER A 95 6.17 -13.66 -6.37
N VAL A 96 6.74 -13.18 -7.48
CA VAL A 96 5.99 -12.38 -8.46
C VAL A 96 5.17 -13.29 -9.36
N THR A 97 5.73 -14.44 -9.75
CA THR A 97 5.03 -15.41 -10.60
C THR A 97 3.87 -16.08 -9.87
N SER A 98 3.91 -16.20 -8.54
CA SER A 98 2.77 -16.67 -7.74
C SER A 98 1.60 -15.68 -7.67
N MET A 99 1.82 -14.39 -7.95
CA MET A 99 0.75 -13.40 -8.08
C MET A 99 0.04 -13.46 -9.44
N ILE A 100 0.63 -14.16 -10.41
CA ILE A 100 0.10 -14.28 -11.77
C ILE A 100 -0.84 -15.48 -11.84
N PHE A 101 -2.14 -15.23 -11.77
CA PHE A 101 -3.15 -16.26 -12.03
C PHE A 101 -3.12 -16.70 -13.49
N LYS A 102 -2.77 -17.96 -13.74
CA LYS A 102 -2.89 -18.59 -15.06
C LYS A 102 -4.33 -19.06 -15.25
N GLY A 103 -5.21 -18.15 -15.70
CA GLY A 103 -6.61 -18.47 -16.00
C GLY A 103 -7.18 -17.56 -17.09
N PRO A 104 -8.15 -18.04 -17.89
CA PRO A 104 -8.78 -17.24 -18.94
C PRO A 104 -9.68 -16.13 -18.35
N GLY A 105 -9.78 -15.00 -19.06
CA GLY A 105 -10.76 -13.94 -18.77
C GLY A 105 -10.42 -13.05 -17.57
N ILE A 106 -11.44 -12.75 -16.74
CA ILE A 106 -11.39 -11.72 -15.66
C ILE A 106 -10.27 -11.97 -14.63
N LEU A 107 -9.88 -13.23 -14.44
CA LEU A 107 -8.83 -13.66 -13.51
C LEU A 107 -7.44 -13.18 -13.95
N SER A 108 -7.19 -13.06 -15.26
CA SER A 108 -5.92 -12.52 -15.77
C SER A 108 -5.78 -11.03 -15.47
N TYR A 109 -6.86 -10.26 -15.58
CA TYR A 109 -6.84 -8.83 -15.22
C TYR A 109 -6.64 -8.60 -13.72
N LEU A 110 -7.25 -9.44 -12.88
CA LEU A 110 -7.05 -9.41 -11.42
C LEU A 110 -5.58 -9.66 -11.04
N SER A 111 -4.88 -10.50 -11.81
CA SER A 111 -3.45 -10.77 -11.58
C SER A 111 -2.56 -9.55 -11.84
N TRP A 112 -2.84 -8.80 -12.92
CA TRP A 112 -2.17 -7.53 -13.20
C TRP A 112 -2.43 -6.49 -12.11
N PHE A 113 -3.67 -6.43 -11.64
CA PHE A 113 -4.06 -5.55 -10.54
C PHE A 113 -3.34 -5.91 -9.24
N ALA A 114 -3.20 -7.20 -8.94
CA ALA A 114 -2.45 -7.70 -7.79
C ALA A 114 -0.96 -7.34 -7.88
N VAL A 115 -0.33 -7.49 -9.06
CA VAL A 115 1.08 -7.10 -9.26
C VAL A 115 1.27 -5.58 -9.15
N MET A 116 0.33 -4.79 -9.66
CA MET A 116 0.42 -3.33 -9.67
C MET A 116 0.13 -2.71 -8.30
N LEU A 117 -0.76 -3.29 -7.49
CA LEU A 117 -1.08 -2.74 -6.18
C LEU A 117 -0.32 -3.43 -5.05
N SER A 118 -0.31 -4.76 -5.01
CA SER A 118 0.35 -5.53 -3.96
C SER A 118 1.77 -5.94 -4.27
N GLY A 119 2.10 -6.12 -5.54
CA GLY A 119 3.42 -6.48 -5.99
C GLY A 119 4.42 -5.31 -6.02
N PRO A 120 5.54 -5.48 -6.76
CA PRO A 120 6.60 -4.48 -6.83
C PRO A 120 6.15 -3.15 -7.43
N GLY A 121 5.11 -3.15 -8.28
CA GLY A 121 4.57 -1.93 -8.89
C GLY A 121 4.09 -0.93 -7.83
N GLY A 122 3.30 -1.38 -6.87
CA GLY A 122 2.73 -0.51 -5.84
C GLY A 122 3.81 0.05 -4.91
N SER A 123 4.81 -0.78 -4.58
CA SER A 123 5.96 -0.35 -3.78
C SER A 123 6.81 0.69 -4.51
N PHE A 124 6.97 0.56 -5.84
CA PHE A 124 7.66 1.54 -6.66
C PHE A 124 6.91 2.88 -6.71
N PHE A 125 5.58 2.85 -6.91
CA PHE A 125 4.74 4.06 -6.89
C PHE A 125 4.81 4.79 -5.56
N ILE A 126 4.79 4.06 -4.43
CA ILE A 126 4.93 4.65 -3.10
C ILE A 126 6.27 5.39 -2.96
N ILE A 127 7.38 4.76 -3.36
CA ILE A 127 8.72 5.32 -3.20
C ILE A 127 8.88 6.60 -4.05
N ILE A 128 8.43 6.57 -5.30
CA ILE A 128 8.48 7.76 -6.18
C ILE A 128 7.63 8.91 -5.62
N SER A 129 6.57 8.58 -4.89
CA SER A 129 5.66 9.58 -4.33
C SER A 129 6.13 10.18 -3.01
N LEU A 130 7.22 9.68 -2.41
CA LEU A 130 7.83 10.22 -1.19
C LEU A 130 8.02 11.75 -1.20
N PRO A 131 8.64 12.39 -2.22
CA PRO A 131 8.80 13.84 -2.25
C PRO A 131 7.46 14.58 -2.15
N VAL A 132 6.41 14.05 -2.77
CA VAL A 132 5.05 14.62 -2.70
C VAL A 132 4.48 14.45 -1.29
N MET A 133 4.62 13.26 -0.71
CA MET A 133 4.21 12.97 0.67
C MET A 133 4.88 13.90 1.68
N LEU A 134 6.19 14.11 1.58
CA LEU A 134 6.95 15.00 2.47
C LEU A 134 6.60 16.48 2.26
N LYS A 135 6.32 16.89 1.02
CA LYS A 135 5.91 18.27 0.70
C LYS A 135 4.61 18.64 1.42
N TYR A 136 3.59 17.78 1.35
CA TYR A 136 2.30 18.04 2.00
C TYR A 136 2.35 17.83 3.51
N SER A 137 3.18 16.90 3.98
CA SER A 137 3.31 16.61 5.40
C SER A 137 3.97 17.73 6.21
N LYS A 138 4.84 18.55 5.60
CA LYS A 138 5.39 19.76 6.26
C LYS A 138 4.32 20.82 6.56
N LYS A 139 3.20 20.84 5.84
CA LYS A 139 2.18 21.89 5.95
C LYS A 139 1.34 21.81 7.23
N GLN A 140 1.34 20.68 7.94
CA GLN A 140 0.60 20.49 9.19
C GLN A 140 1.44 20.68 10.48
N ASP A 141 2.77 20.75 10.38
CA ASP A 141 3.68 20.90 11.53
C ASP A 141 4.08 22.38 11.79
N ILE A 142 3.42 23.35 11.15
CA ILE A 142 3.54 24.80 11.37
C ILE A 142 2.19 25.30 11.88
#